data_AF-A0A1H4DF62-F1
#
_entry.id   AF-A0A1H4DF62-F1
#
_cell.length_a   1.000
_cell.length_b   1.000
_cell.length_c   1.000
_cell.angle_alpha   90.00
_cell.angle_beta   90.00
_cell.angle_gamma   90.00
#
_symmetry.space_group_name_H-M   'P 1'
#
loop_
_entity.id
_entity.type
_entity.pdbx_description
1 polymer ?
#
loop_
_entity_poly.entity_id
_entity_poly.type
_entity_poly.pdbx_seq_one_letter_code
_entity_poly.pdbx_strand_id
1 'polypeptide(L)'
;MNIKKTNLIIISLLALFLIAGPVSGEDTNIIFKHDRTGVADEVNKMKDFDFELQQRERDRMKEWNIEDSMDAMKVGDTYFNKDEIDDAIFFYQVAIKIDPANTEAHDKYITARNREKEMTSSHYHQAMEYYRKGMRDKAIDELVLAIKEDPDNELARIKLNEIESR
;
A
#
# COMPACT_ATOMS: atom_id res chain seq x y z
N MET A 1 -37.48 -2.43 36.03
CA MET A 1 -36.18 -2.87 35.48
C MET A 1 -36.22 -2.65 33.98
N ASN A 2 -35.31 -1.79 33.49
CA ASN A 2 -34.96 -1.45 32.10
C ASN A 2 -36.03 -0.96 31.10
N ILE A 3 -35.87 0.32 30.80
CA ILE A 3 -36.42 1.10 29.68
C ILE A 3 -35.76 0.61 28.38
N LYS A 4 -36.54 0.31 27.34
CA LYS A 4 -36.09 0.54 25.95
C LYS A 4 -37.12 1.37 25.22
N LYS A 5 -36.64 2.53 24.78
CA LYS A 5 -37.38 3.59 24.12
C LYS A 5 -37.82 3.18 22.72
N THR A 6 -39.04 3.61 22.47
CA THR A 6 -39.83 3.80 21.26
C THR A 6 -39.08 4.40 20.06
N ASN A 7 -39.53 4.05 18.85
CA ASN A 7 -39.94 4.94 17.73
C ASN A 7 -39.75 4.18 16.40
N LEU A 8 -40.76 3.44 15.90
CA LEU A 8 -41.96 3.91 15.19
C LEU A 8 -41.62 4.76 13.95
N ILE A 9 -41.58 4.07 12.82
CA ILE A 9 -41.55 4.62 11.45
C ILE A 9 -42.89 5.33 11.20
N ILE A 10 -42.87 6.63 10.92
CA ILE A 10 -44.02 7.33 10.34
C ILE A 10 -43.57 8.04 9.07
N ILE A 11 -44.25 7.64 7.99
CA ILE A 11 -44.14 8.08 6.61
C ILE A 11 -44.95 9.38 6.42
N SER A 12 -44.61 10.11 5.35
CA SER A 12 -45.39 11.19 4.67
C SER A 12 -44.98 12.61 5.10
N LEU A 13 -44.89 13.63 4.25
CA LEU A 13 -45.69 13.94 3.08
C LEU A 13 -44.99 15.01 2.23
N LEU A 14 -45.23 14.98 0.92
CA LEU A 14 -44.84 16.00 -0.07
C LEU A 14 -45.44 17.38 0.29
N ALA A 15 -44.67 18.47 0.14
CA ALA A 15 -45.24 19.81 -0.07
C ALA A 15 -44.29 20.68 -0.90
N LEU A 16 -44.62 20.81 -2.18
CA LEU A 16 -44.19 21.92 -3.03
C LEU A 16 -44.85 23.20 -2.51
N PHE A 17 -44.13 24.31 -2.34
CA PHE A 17 -44.61 25.65 -2.71
C PHE A 17 -43.47 26.68 -2.71
N LEU A 18 -43.28 27.29 -3.88
CA LEU A 18 -42.46 28.47 -4.19
C LEU A 18 -43.22 29.74 -3.80
N ILE A 19 -42.65 30.65 -3.00
CA ILE A 19 -42.90 32.12 -2.99
C ILE A 19 -41.65 32.80 -2.36
N ALA A 20 -40.68 33.31 -3.14
CA ALA A 20 -40.54 34.64 -3.75
C ALA A 20 -40.03 35.76 -2.79
N GLY A 21 -38.86 36.34 -3.11
CA GLY A 21 -38.38 37.62 -2.57
C GLY A 21 -36.84 37.71 -2.44
N PRO A 22 -36.17 38.72 -3.01
CA PRO A 22 -34.71 38.83 -2.99
C PRO A 22 -34.25 39.52 -1.71
N VAL A 23 -33.32 38.92 -0.97
CA VAL A 23 -32.59 39.64 0.10
C VAL A 23 -31.10 39.41 -0.08
N SER A 24 -30.49 40.48 -0.58
CA SER A 24 -29.08 40.85 -0.64
C SER A 24 -28.25 40.40 0.58
N GLY A 25 -27.04 39.90 0.31
CA GLY A 25 -25.97 39.82 1.31
C GLY A 25 -24.89 38.79 0.97
N GLU A 26 -23.87 39.24 0.25
CA GLU A 26 -22.45 38.81 0.27
C GLU A 26 -22.06 37.32 0.12
N ASP A 27 -21.25 37.06 -0.92
CA ASP A 27 -20.18 36.04 -1.05
C ASP A 27 -20.39 34.69 -0.36
N THR A 28 -20.53 33.60 -1.12
CA THR A 28 -19.35 32.82 -1.52
C THR A 28 -19.72 31.87 -2.65
N ASN A 29 -19.49 32.27 -3.89
CA ASN A 29 -19.30 31.29 -4.96
C ASN A 29 -17.93 30.63 -4.75
N ILE A 30 -17.87 29.56 -3.95
CA ILE A 30 -16.72 28.64 -4.00
C ILE A 30 -16.82 27.89 -5.33
N ILE A 31 -16.30 28.51 -6.39
CA ILE A 31 -15.92 27.78 -7.58
C ILE A 31 -14.73 26.92 -7.16
N PHE A 32 -14.97 25.65 -6.85
CA PHE A 32 -13.91 24.66 -6.84
C PHE A 32 -13.35 24.57 -8.26
N LYS A 33 -12.37 25.42 -8.59
CA LYS A 33 -11.41 25.12 -9.64
C LYS A 33 -10.55 23.98 -9.11
N HIS A 34 -11.12 22.77 -9.14
CA HIS A 34 -10.33 21.58 -8.93
C HIS A 34 -9.43 21.51 -10.16
N ASP A 35 -8.18 21.90 -9.97
CA ASP A 35 -7.14 21.72 -10.97
C ASP A 35 -6.95 20.20 -11.14
N ARG A 36 -7.73 19.62 -12.06
CA ARG A 36 -7.71 18.19 -12.37
C ARG A 36 -6.49 17.82 -13.22
N THR A 37 -5.69 18.80 -13.65
CA THR A 37 -4.50 18.55 -14.46
C THR A 37 -3.42 17.87 -13.62
N GLY A 38 -3.14 18.37 -12.41
CA GLY A 38 -2.17 17.75 -11.51
C GLY A 38 -2.49 16.30 -11.14
N VAL A 39 -3.75 15.99 -10.82
CA VAL A 39 -4.17 14.62 -10.46
C VAL A 39 -4.13 13.68 -11.67
N ALA A 40 -4.54 14.16 -12.85
CA ALA A 40 -4.46 13.35 -14.08
C ALA A 40 -3.00 13.08 -14.47
N ASP A 41 -2.13 14.09 -14.37
CA ASP A 41 -0.70 13.96 -14.66
C ASP A 41 0.01 13.05 -13.65
N GLU A 42 -0.41 13.06 -12.38
CA GLU A 42 0.10 12.18 -11.34
C GLU A 42 -0.37 10.73 -11.52
N VAL A 43 -1.65 10.50 -11.85
CA VAL A 43 -2.17 9.16 -12.18
C VAL A 43 -1.51 8.58 -13.43
N ASN A 44 -1.24 9.42 -14.43
CA ASN A 44 -0.50 8.99 -15.63
C ASN A 44 0.95 8.62 -15.28
N LYS A 45 1.65 9.43 -14.49
CA LYS A 45 3.00 9.11 -14.00
C LYS A 45 3.05 7.85 -13.15
N MET A 46 2.07 7.60 -12.29
CA MET A 46 1.97 6.37 -11.51
C MET A 46 1.76 5.15 -12.43
N LYS A 47 0.86 5.27 -13.41
CA LYS A 47 0.62 4.20 -14.38
C LYS A 47 1.84 3.90 -15.24
N ASP A 48 2.58 4.94 -15.64
CA ASP A 48 3.81 4.81 -16.41
C ASP A 48 4.93 4.19 -15.55
N PHE A 49 5.04 4.59 -14.28
CA PHE A 49 5.98 4.00 -13.32
C PHE A 49 5.68 2.52 -13.04
N ASP A 50 4.41 2.17 -12.78
CA ASP A 50 3.97 0.79 -12.58
C ASP A 50 4.22 -0.06 -13.83
N PHE A 51 4.03 0.52 -15.02
CA PHE A 51 4.32 -0.12 -16.29
C PHE A 51 5.83 -0.35 -16.47
N GLU A 52 6.67 0.66 -16.21
CA GLU A 52 8.12 0.55 -16.26
C GLU A 52 8.66 -0.49 -15.28
N LEU A 53 8.11 -0.55 -14.07
CA LEU A 53 8.47 -1.56 -13.07
C LEU A 53 8.13 -2.96 -13.57
N GLN A 54 6.92 -3.16 -14.13
CA GLN A 54 6.53 -4.43 -14.74
C GLN A 54 7.40 -4.81 -15.95
N GLN A 55 7.81 -3.83 -16.77
CA GLN A 55 8.74 -4.11 -17.88
C GLN A 55 10.12 -4.50 -17.36
N ARG A 56 10.64 -3.80 -16.35
CA ARG A 56 11.91 -4.14 -15.70
C ARG A 56 11.88 -5.54 -15.14
N GLU A 57 10.81 -5.90 -14.43
CA GLU A 57 10.61 -7.27 -13.93
C GLU A 57 10.56 -8.29 -15.06
N ARG A 58 9.86 -8.00 -16.17
CA ARG A 58 9.85 -8.87 -17.35
C ARG A 58 11.21 -9.00 -18.03
N ASP A 59 11.98 -7.93 -18.13
CA ASP A 59 13.30 -7.97 -18.75
C ASP A 59 14.30 -8.70 -17.86
N ARG A 60 14.20 -8.53 -16.54
CA ARG A 60 14.94 -9.32 -15.55
C ARG A 60 14.66 -10.81 -15.71
N MET A 61 13.39 -11.18 -15.91
CA MET A 61 12.98 -12.57 -16.17
C MET A 61 13.58 -13.15 -17.45
N LYS A 62 13.70 -12.35 -18.51
CA LYS A 62 14.35 -12.77 -19.76
C LYS A 62 15.86 -12.94 -19.60
N GLU A 63 16.51 -12.03 -18.88
CA GLU A 63 17.96 -12.08 -18.63
C GLU A 63 18.38 -13.39 -17.94
N TRP A 64 17.57 -13.83 -16.99
CA TRP A 64 17.76 -15.08 -16.26
C TRP A 64 17.31 -16.33 -17.02
N ASN A 65 16.77 -16.19 -18.24
CA ASN A 65 16.19 -17.27 -19.04
C ASN A 65 15.18 -18.11 -18.23
N ILE A 66 14.25 -17.45 -17.54
CA ILE A 66 13.24 -18.16 -16.76
C ILE A 66 12.21 -18.80 -17.69
N GLU A 67 12.25 -20.12 -17.81
CA GLU A 67 11.30 -20.90 -18.63
C GLU A 67 10.20 -21.55 -17.79
N ASP A 68 10.54 -21.96 -16.56
CA ASP A 68 9.61 -22.61 -15.65
C ASP A 68 9.73 -22.15 -14.17
N SER A 69 8.93 -22.78 -13.31
CA SER A 69 8.91 -22.48 -11.87
C SER A 69 10.23 -22.85 -11.18
N MET A 70 10.92 -23.90 -11.63
CA MET A 70 12.18 -24.36 -11.07
C MET A 70 13.31 -23.37 -11.40
N ASP A 71 13.33 -22.80 -12.59
CA ASP A 71 14.30 -21.77 -12.97
C ASP A 71 14.12 -20.49 -12.14
N ALA A 72 12.88 -20.03 -11.98
CA ALA A 72 12.57 -18.90 -11.11
C ALA A 72 13.06 -19.17 -9.67
N MET A 73 12.84 -20.38 -9.17
CA MET A 73 13.27 -20.78 -7.83
C MET A 73 14.80 -20.80 -7.67
N LYS A 74 15.56 -21.30 -8.66
CA LYS A 74 17.03 -21.27 -8.64
C LYS A 74 17.59 -19.86 -8.61
N VAL A 75 16.94 -18.93 -9.30
CA VAL A 75 17.32 -17.52 -9.25
C VAL A 75 16.99 -16.94 -7.88
N GLY A 76 15.82 -17.25 -7.32
CA GLY A 76 15.48 -16.93 -5.93
C GLY A 76 16.52 -17.45 -4.94
N ASP A 77 17.00 -18.69 -5.10
CA ASP A 77 18.07 -19.27 -4.28
C ASP A 77 19.39 -18.50 -4.42
N THR A 78 19.70 -18.05 -5.63
CA THR A 78 20.91 -17.26 -5.90
C THR A 78 20.87 -15.93 -5.14
N TYR A 79 19.74 -15.23 -5.17
CA TYR A 79 19.54 -13.99 -4.42
C TYR A 79 19.50 -14.24 -2.90
N PHE A 80 18.82 -15.30 -2.46
CA PHE A 80 18.75 -15.68 -1.06
C PHE A 80 20.13 -15.95 -0.47
N ASN A 81 21.00 -16.65 -1.22
CA ASN A 81 22.37 -16.93 -0.80
C ASN A 81 23.28 -15.69 -0.76
N LYS A 82 22.92 -14.63 -1.47
CA LYS A 82 23.58 -13.31 -1.41
C LYS A 82 23.04 -12.42 -0.29
N ASP A 83 22.06 -12.90 0.47
CA ASP A 83 21.30 -12.10 1.46
C ASP A 83 20.48 -10.96 0.85
N GLU A 84 20.25 -11.00 -0.47
CA GLU A 84 19.40 -10.07 -1.21
C GLU A 84 17.95 -10.55 -1.13
N ILE A 85 17.35 -10.43 0.07
CA ILE A 85 16.11 -11.13 0.42
C ILE A 85 14.88 -10.64 -0.35
N ASP A 86 14.79 -9.35 -0.67
CA ASP A 86 13.66 -8.80 -1.44
C ASP A 86 13.59 -9.40 -2.85
N ASP A 87 14.74 -9.55 -3.51
CA ASP A 87 14.83 -10.17 -4.83
C ASP A 87 14.55 -11.68 -4.75
N ALA A 88 15.01 -12.36 -3.70
CA ALA A 88 14.67 -13.75 -3.47
C ALA A 88 13.16 -13.96 -3.35
N ILE A 89 12.48 -13.11 -2.56
CA ILE A 89 11.02 -13.11 -2.40
C ILE A 89 10.33 -12.93 -3.75
N PHE A 90 10.76 -11.96 -4.55
CA PHE A 90 10.21 -11.71 -5.88
C PHE A 90 10.27 -12.98 -6.76
N PHE A 91 11.44 -13.60 -6.89
CA PHE A 91 11.60 -14.76 -7.75
C PHE A 91 10.85 -16.01 -7.24
N TYR A 92 10.73 -16.20 -5.92
CA TYR A 92 9.87 -17.26 -5.39
C TYR A 92 8.38 -17.01 -5.67
N GLN A 93 7.92 -15.75 -5.60
CA GLN A 93 6.55 -15.41 -6.01
C GLN A 93 6.31 -15.68 -7.50
N VAL A 94 7.31 -15.41 -8.34
CA VAL A 94 7.24 -15.75 -9.76
C VAL A 94 7.16 -17.27 -9.95
N ALA A 95 7.96 -18.05 -9.23
CA ALA A 95 7.89 -19.51 -9.27
C ALA A 95 6.49 -20.03 -8.90
N ILE A 96 5.86 -19.46 -7.86
CA ILE A 96 4.48 -19.78 -7.45
C ILE A 96 3.46 -19.35 -8.50
N LYS A 97 3.68 -18.22 -9.19
CA LYS A 97 2.78 -17.73 -10.24
C LYS A 97 2.82 -18.61 -11.49
N ILE A 98 4.00 -19.15 -11.83
CA ILE A 98 4.18 -20.08 -12.95
C ILE A 98 3.56 -21.44 -12.61
N ASP A 99 3.89 -21.99 -11.44
CA ASP A 99 3.31 -23.23 -10.93
C ASP A 99 2.79 -23.05 -9.49
N PRO A 100 1.48 -22.82 -9.33
CA PRO A 100 0.86 -22.69 -8.02
C PRO A 100 0.97 -23.94 -7.14
N ALA A 101 1.21 -25.12 -7.72
CA ALA A 101 1.32 -26.39 -7.02
C ALA A 101 2.76 -26.72 -6.58
N ASN A 102 3.76 -25.91 -6.96
CA ASN A 102 5.14 -26.10 -6.54
C ASN A 102 5.30 -25.80 -5.04
N THR A 103 5.23 -26.85 -4.22
CA THR A 103 5.34 -26.75 -2.76
C THR A 103 6.69 -26.22 -2.29
N GLU A 104 7.78 -26.54 -3.01
CA GLU A 104 9.12 -26.06 -2.66
C GLU A 104 9.24 -24.54 -2.82
N ALA A 105 8.63 -23.98 -3.87
CA ALA A 105 8.58 -22.54 -4.06
C ALA A 105 7.80 -21.83 -2.94
N HIS A 106 6.71 -22.43 -2.44
CA HIS A 106 5.98 -21.92 -1.28
C HIS A 106 6.83 -21.95 -0.01
N ASP A 107 7.53 -23.05 0.26
CA ASP A 107 8.39 -23.19 1.44
C ASP A 107 9.55 -22.18 1.43
N LYS A 108 10.20 -21.99 0.28
CA LYS A 108 11.26 -21.00 0.09
C LYS A 108 10.74 -19.57 0.22
N TYR A 109 9.56 -19.27 -0.33
CA TYR A 109 8.90 -17.99 -0.15
C TYR A 109 8.63 -17.69 1.33
N ILE A 110 8.06 -18.64 2.08
CA ILE A 110 7.79 -18.49 3.52
C ILE A 110 9.10 -18.24 4.29
N THR A 111 10.14 -19.00 3.97
CA THR A 111 11.47 -18.85 4.58
C THR A 111 12.05 -17.46 4.33
N ALA A 112 12.02 -16.97 3.09
CA ALA A 112 12.49 -15.65 2.72
C ALA A 112 11.68 -14.52 3.38
N ARG A 113 10.35 -14.65 3.44
CA ARG A 113 9.47 -13.71 4.16
C ARG A 113 9.77 -13.66 5.65
N ASN A 114 10.13 -14.79 6.28
CA ASN A 114 10.51 -14.79 7.69
C ASN A 114 11.86 -14.10 7.90
N ARG A 115 12.83 -14.34 7.01
CA ARG A 115 14.13 -13.67 7.04
C ARG A 115 14.00 -12.16 6.82
N GLU A 116 13.19 -11.72 5.86
CA GLU A 116 12.88 -10.31 5.65
C GLU A 116 12.29 -9.67 6.92
N LYS A 117 11.37 -10.37 7.61
CA LYS A 117 10.84 -9.88 8.89
C LYS A 117 11.88 -9.79 10.00
N GLU A 118 12.83 -10.72 10.05
CA GLU A 118 13.95 -10.68 11.00
C GLU A 118 14.94 -9.55 10.68
N MET A 119 15.13 -9.23 9.40
CA MET A 119 15.97 -8.12 8.94
C MET A 119 15.28 -6.76 9.12
N THR A 120 13.95 -6.72 9.05
CA THR A 120 13.19 -5.49 9.24
C THR A 120 13.21 -5.12 10.73
N SER A 121 13.60 -3.88 11.06
CA SER A 121 13.64 -3.43 12.45
C SER A 121 12.30 -3.70 13.17
N SER A 122 12.39 -4.16 14.42
CA SER A 122 11.22 -4.35 15.29
C SER A 122 10.33 -3.11 15.32
N HIS A 123 10.97 -1.94 15.28
CA HIS A 123 10.33 -0.64 15.22
C HIS A 123 9.48 -0.44 13.96
N TYR A 124 9.93 -0.84 12.76
CA TYR A 124 9.09 -0.74 11.56
C TYR A 124 7.83 -1.63 11.65
N HIS A 125 7.96 -2.84 12.20
CA HIS A 125 6.80 -3.70 12.44
C HIS A 125 5.80 -3.06 13.42
N GLN A 126 6.29 -2.51 14.53
CA GLN A 126 5.47 -1.81 15.51
C GLN A 126 4.78 -0.60 14.90
N ALA A 127 5.48 0.16 14.06
CA ALA A 127 4.90 1.27 13.33
C ALA A 127 3.68 0.84 12.51
N MET A 128 3.77 -0.28 11.79
CA MET A 128 2.68 -0.80 10.96
C MET A 128 1.48 -1.27 11.76
N GLU A 129 1.71 -1.83 12.95
CA GLU A 129 0.64 -2.14 13.88
C GLU A 129 -0.06 -0.90 14.43
N TYR A 130 0.69 0.14 14.81
CA TYR A 130 0.10 1.41 15.26
C TYR A 130 -0.67 2.10 14.13
N TYR A 131 -0.14 2.10 12.92
CA TYR A 131 -0.78 2.70 11.75
C TYR A 131 -2.14 2.03 11.45
N ARG A 132 -2.21 0.68 11.47
CA ARG A 132 -3.47 -0.07 11.30
C ARG A 132 -4.52 0.25 12.36
N LYS A 133 -4.09 0.59 13.57
CA LYS A 133 -4.95 1.00 14.68
C LYS A 133 -5.37 2.47 14.60
N GLY A 134 -4.93 3.20 13.57
CA GLY A 134 -5.18 4.64 13.41
C GLY A 134 -4.33 5.52 14.35
N MET A 135 -3.36 4.93 15.05
CA MET A 135 -2.49 5.64 16.00
C MET A 135 -1.30 6.26 15.25
N ARG A 136 -1.56 7.27 14.42
CA ARG A 136 -0.57 7.86 13.51
C ARG A 136 0.70 8.35 14.21
N ASP A 137 0.58 9.10 15.31
CA ASP A 137 1.74 9.67 16.00
C ASP A 137 2.71 8.58 16.48
N LYS A 138 2.16 7.49 17.05
CA LYS A 138 2.97 6.33 17.46
C LYS A 138 3.60 5.62 16.29
N ALA A 139 2.90 5.54 15.15
CA ALA A 139 3.48 4.97 13.95
C ALA A 139 4.67 5.79 13.45
N ILE A 140 4.58 7.12 13.49
CA ILE A 140 5.69 8.02 13.14
C ILE A 140 6.88 7.82 14.08
N ASP A 141 6.66 7.80 15.39
CA ASP A 141 7.72 7.61 16.38
C ASP A 141 8.51 6.32 16.12
N GLU A 142 7.80 5.22 15.89
CA GLU A 142 8.39 3.92 15.57
C GLU A 142 9.11 3.92 14.21
N LEU A 143 8.61 4.62 13.19
CA LEU A 143 9.31 4.75 11.90
C LEU A 143 10.61 5.55 12.05
N VAL A 144 10.62 6.59 12.87
CA VAL A 144 11.84 7.35 13.16
C VAL A 144 12.87 6.47 13.88
N LEU A 145 12.44 5.63 14.82
CA LEU A 145 13.32 4.67 15.49
C LEU A 145 13.86 3.63 14.50
N ALA A 146 13.01 3.12 13.60
CA ALA A 146 13.43 2.20 12.54
C ALA A 146 14.52 2.79 11.64
N ILE A 147 14.36 4.05 11.21
CA ILE A 147 15.36 4.77 10.40
C ILE A 147 16.63 5.07 11.20
N LYS A 148 16.51 5.23 12.52
CA LYS A 148 17.66 5.48 13.38
C LYS A 148 18.51 4.22 13.58
N GLU A 149 17.89 3.06 13.71
CA GLU A 149 18.58 1.77 13.79
C GLU A 149 19.19 1.36 12.46
N ASP A 150 18.44 1.57 11.38
CA ASP A 150 18.85 1.29 10.01
C ASP A 150 18.60 2.52 9.13
N PRO A 151 19.62 3.38 8.94
CA PRO A 151 19.52 4.58 8.10
C PRO A 151 19.12 4.32 6.65
N ASP A 152 19.37 3.10 6.16
CA ASP A 152 19.10 2.64 4.80
C ASP A 152 17.72 1.96 4.68
N ASN A 153 16.91 1.93 5.75
CA ASN A 153 15.55 1.40 5.73
C ASN A 153 14.61 2.26 4.88
N GLU A 154 14.62 2.00 3.58
CA GLU A 154 13.85 2.75 2.58
C GLU A 154 12.34 2.61 2.81
N LEU A 155 11.89 1.42 3.24
CA LEU A 155 10.49 1.16 3.58
C LEU A 155 10.01 2.09 4.71
N ALA A 156 10.80 2.28 5.76
CA ALA A 156 10.46 3.17 6.87
C ALA A 156 10.37 4.64 6.41
N ARG A 157 11.28 5.08 5.54
CA ARG A 157 11.25 6.45 4.97
C ARG A 157 10.04 6.69 4.08
N ILE A 158 9.77 5.77 3.14
CA ILE A 158 8.60 5.86 2.25
C ILE A 158 7.33 5.94 3.09
N LYS A 159 7.22 5.08 4.11
CA LYS A 159 6.02 5.02 4.93
C LYS A 159 5.86 6.26 5.81
N LEU A 160 6.95 6.83 6.33
CA LEU A 160 6.92 8.08 7.08
C LEU A 160 6.39 9.23 6.21
N ASN A 161 6.93 9.38 5.00
CA ASN A 161 6.47 10.39 4.04
C ASN A 161 4.98 10.21 3.67
N GLU A 162 4.51 8.97 3.52
CA GLU A 162 3.09 8.68 3.24
C GLU A 162 2.17 9.11 4.39
N ILE A 163 2.62 8.99 5.63
CA ILE A 163 1.80 9.38 6.80
C ILE A 163 1.79 10.91 6.96
N GLU A 164 2.93 11.57 6.76
CA GLU A 164 3.08 13.02 6.92
C GLU A 164 2.39 13.83 5.80
N SER A 165 2.25 13.24 4.61
CA SER A 165 1.61 13.90 3.44
C SER A 165 0.07 13.87 3.45
N ARG A 166 -0.57 13.20 4.42
CA ARG A 166 -2.04 13.04 4.51
C ARG A 166 -2.66 13.83 5.66
#